data_AF-A0AB37UNJ5-F1
#
_entry.id   AF-A0AB37UNJ5-F1
#
_cell.length_a   1.000
_cell.length_b   1.000
_cell.length_c   1.000
_cell.angle_alpha   90.00
_cell.angle_beta   90.00
_cell.angle_gamma   90.00
#
_symmetry.space_group_name_H-M   'P 1'
#
loop_
_entity.id
_entity.type
_entity.pdbx_description
1 polymer ?
#
loop_
_entity_poly.entity_id
_entity_poly.type
_entity_poly.pdbx_seq_one_letter_code
_entity_poly.pdbx_strand_id
1 'polypeptide(L)'
;MTVSSKNCVNINSKITSINIVIVKIVMVLTIVAETAPLDTNADGVVRVGKTRVTLDTVVAVFKQGVTAEEIVYRFPSLKLADVYATIGFYLNHQQEVEAYLRQRQKQSQEIRKVNESRFDSQGLRDRLLARRVERSSK
;
A
#
# COMPACT_ATOMS: atom_id res chain seq x y z
N MET A 1 -62.48 -48.18 -17.07
CA MET A 1 -61.34 -48.58 -16.23
C MET A 1 -60.23 -47.56 -16.41
N THR A 2 -59.82 -46.97 -15.31
CA THR A 2 -58.98 -45.78 -15.14
C THR A 2 -57.49 -46.13 -15.22
N VAL A 3 -56.68 -45.36 -15.97
CA VAL A 3 -55.22 -45.42 -15.87
C VAL A 3 -54.61 -44.02 -15.70
N SER A 4 -54.34 -43.70 -14.43
CA SER A 4 -53.12 -43.08 -13.90
C SER A 4 -52.51 -41.85 -14.60
N SER A 5 -53.10 -40.68 -14.32
CA SER A 5 -52.47 -39.36 -14.48
C SER A 5 -51.70 -38.98 -13.20
N LYS A 6 -50.53 -39.60 -12.95
CA LYS A 6 -49.67 -39.25 -11.79
C LYS A 6 -48.21 -38.91 -12.13
N ASN A 7 -47.82 -38.92 -13.42
CA ASN A 7 -46.40 -38.77 -13.81
C ASN A 7 -45.95 -37.36 -14.22
N CYS A 8 -46.83 -36.39 -14.47
CA CYS A 8 -46.40 -35.06 -14.96
C CYS A 8 -45.95 -34.08 -13.85
N VAL A 9 -46.34 -34.28 -12.59
CA VAL A 9 -46.00 -33.33 -11.50
C VAL A 9 -44.58 -33.56 -10.92
N ASN A 10 -44.03 -34.77 -11.06
CA ASN A 10 -42.73 -35.15 -10.47
C ASN A 10 -41.51 -34.66 -11.27
N ILE A 11 -41.68 -34.44 -12.58
CA ILE A 11 -40.58 -34.03 -13.47
C ILE A 11 -40.17 -32.58 -13.17
N ASN A 12 -41.13 -31.67 -12.97
CA ASN A 12 -40.86 -30.27 -12.63
C ASN A 12 -40.25 -30.11 -11.23
N SER A 13 -40.66 -30.92 -10.24
CA SER A 13 -40.06 -30.92 -8.89
C SER A 13 -38.61 -31.43 -8.90
N LYS A 14 -38.32 -32.47 -9.70
CA LYS A 14 -36.96 -32.97 -9.92
C LYS A 14 -36.08 -31.97 -10.67
N ILE A 15 -36.60 -31.28 -11.69
CA ILE A 15 -35.86 -30.23 -12.43
C ILE A 15 -35.52 -29.06 -11.50
N THR A 16 -36.46 -28.63 -10.64
CA THR A 16 -36.20 -27.59 -9.63
C THR A 16 -35.18 -28.03 -8.58
N SER A 17 -35.25 -29.28 -8.12
CA SER A 17 -34.30 -29.84 -7.15
C SER A 17 -32.90 -30.03 -7.75
N ILE A 18 -32.80 -30.45 -9.02
CA ILE A 18 -31.54 -30.56 -9.75
C ILE A 18 -30.91 -29.17 -9.96
N ASN A 19 -31.67 -28.15 -10.38
CA ASN A 19 -31.17 -26.77 -10.49
C ASN A 19 -30.73 -26.18 -9.14
N ILE A 20 -31.46 -26.44 -8.05
CA ILE A 20 -31.08 -25.98 -6.70
C ILE A 20 -29.78 -26.64 -6.22
N VAL A 21 -29.54 -27.92 -6.53
CA VAL A 21 -28.29 -28.62 -6.18
C VAL A 21 -27.12 -28.16 -7.06
N ILE A 22 -27.34 -27.89 -8.36
CA ILE A 22 -26.30 -27.36 -9.28
C ILE A 22 -25.81 -25.97 -8.84
N VAL A 23 -26.71 -25.08 -8.40
CA VAL A 23 -26.34 -23.72 -7.94
C VAL A 23 -25.57 -23.75 -6.59
N LYS A 24 -25.70 -24.82 -5.81
CA LYS A 24 -25.00 -24.97 -4.50
C LYS A 24 -23.55 -25.45 -4.60
N ILE A 25 -23.07 -25.82 -5.80
CA ILE A 25 -21.69 -26.28 -6.08
C ILE A 25 -21.02 -25.35 -7.10
N VAL A 26 -21.23 -24.04 -6.97
CA VAL A 26 -20.43 -23.06 -7.70
C VAL A 26 -19.59 -22.32 -6.68
N MET A 27 -18.28 -22.59 -6.66
CA MET A 27 -17.32 -21.74 -5.97
C MET A 27 -17.24 -20.42 -6.73
N VAL A 28 -18.16 -19.50 -6.44
CA VAL A 28 -18.19 -18.17 -7.05
C VAL A 28 -17.13 -17.33 -6.36
N LEU A 29 -16.04 -17.03 -7.07
CA LEU A 29 -15.07 -16.03 -6.64
C LEU A 29 -15.66 -14.64 -6.90
N THR A 30 -15.93 -13.89 -5.84
CA THR A 30 -16.39 -12.50 -5.95
C THR A 30 -15.18 -11.60 -6.22
N ILE A 31 -15.11 -11.01 -7.42
CA ILE A 31 -14.09 -10.01 -7.76
C ILE A 31 -14.53 -8.67 -7.16
N VAL A 32 -13.79 -8.19 -6.15
CA VAL A 32 -14.04 -6.90 -5.50
C VAL A 32 -12.82 -6.01 -5.73
N ALA A 33 -13.06 -4.76 -6.15
CA ALA A 33 -12.00 -3.76 -6.23
C ALA A 33 -11.67 -3.28 -4.81
N GLU A 34 -10.56 -3.76 -4.25
CA GLU A 34 -10.04 -3.24 -2.98
C GLU A 34 -9.32 -1.91 -3.23
N THR A 35 -9.63 -0.91 -2.42
CA THR A 35 -8.96 0.39 -2.49
C THR A 35 -7.49 0.23 -2.11
N ALA A 36 -6.59 0.93 -2.82
CA ALA A 36 -5.17 0.90 -2.49
C ALA A 36 -4.97 1.24 -1.01
N PRO A 37 -4.06 0.54 -0.30
CA PRO A 37 -3.83 0.73 1.12
C PRO A 37 -2.99 1.99 1.33
N LEU A 38 -3.54 3.15 0.98
CA LEU A 38 -2.91 4.45 1.03
C LEU A 38 -3.74 5.36 1.93
N ASP A 39 -3.09 5.94 2.93
CA ASP A 39 -3.70 6.89 3.84
C ASP A 39 -2.97 8.22 3.82
N THR A 40 -3.69 9.32 3.86
CA THR A 40 -3.11 10.67 3.81
C THR A 40 -3.23 11.32 5.17
N ASN A 41 -2.09 11.63 5.79
CA ASN A 41 -2.07 12.31 7.09
C ASN A 41 -2.49 13.79 6.96
N ALA A 42 -2.75 14.45 8.10
CA ALA A 42 -3.10 15.88 8.17
C ALA A 42 -2.10 16.82 7.44
N ASP A 43 -0.84 16.42 7.36
CA ASP A 43 0.22 17.17 6.65
C ASP A 43 0.26 16.90 5.13
N GLY A 44 -0.70 16.16 4.58
CA GLY A 44 -0.74 15.78 3.14
C GLY A 44 0.29 14.70 2.75
N VAL A 45 0.80 13.95 3.72
CA VAL A 45 1.77 12.86 3.49
C VAL A 45 1.04 11.54 3.28
N VAL A 46 1.24 10.92 2.11
CA VAL A 46 0.66 9.62 1.78
C VAL A 46 1.52 8.50 2.37
N ARG A 47 0.89 7.60 3.12
CA ARG A 47 1.49 6.46 3.83
C ARG A 47 0.89 5.15 3.35
N VAL A 48 1.67 4.08 3.47
CA VAL A 48 1.26 2.74 3.08
C VAL A 48 0.70 1.97 4.28
N GLY A 49 -0.54 1.50 4.13
CA GLY A 49 -1.29 0.77 5.14
C GLY A 49 -1.42 1.55 6.44
N LYS A 50 -1.24 0.85 7.57
CA LYS A 50 -1.22 1.45 8.92
C LYS A 50 0.20 1.79 9.39
N THR A 51 1.14 1.99 8.47
CA THR A 51 2.56 2.14 8.79
C THR A 51 3.03 3.58 8.71
N ARG A 52 4.27 3.84 9.13
CA ARG A 52 4.94 5.14 8.95
C ARG A 52 5.72 5.22 7.63
N VAL A 53 5.72 4.17 6.81
CA VAL A 53 6.41 4.16 5.53
C VAL A 53 5.58 4.95 4.52
N THR A 54 6.21 5.90 3.86
CA THR A 54 5.55 6.79 2.89
C THR A 54 5.49 6.16 1.50
N LEU A 55 4.52 6.60 0.69
CA LEU A 55 4.44 6.28 -0.73
C LEU A 55 5.76 6.62 -1.44
N ASP A 56 6.35 7.77 -1.11
CA ASP A 56 7.61 8.28 -1.64
C ASP A 56 8.73 7.25 -1.51
N THR A 57 8.82 6.58 -0.36
CA THR A 57 9.87 5.60 -0.06
C THR A 57 9.68 4.34 -0.91
N VAL A 58 8.46 3.80 -0.95
CA VAL A 58 8.16 2.58 -1.70
C VAL A 58 8.38 2.80 -3.20
N VAL A 59 7.88 3.92 -3.74
CA VAL A 59 8.05 4.26 -5.16
C VAL A 59 9.53 4.50 -5.49
N ALA A 60 10.28 5.21 -4.65
CA ALA A 60 11.69 5.47 -4.88
C ALA A 60 12.52 4.18 -4.94
N VAL A 61 12.27 3.24 -4.02
CA VAL A 61 12.98 1.95 -3.96
C VAL A 61 12.54 1.04 -5.11
N PHE A 62 11.25 1.02 -5.46
CA PHE A 62 10.76 0.30 -6.64
C PHE A 62 11.41 0.80 -7.94
N LYS A 63 11.53 2.13 -8.12
CA LYS A 63 12.21 2.74 -9.29
C LYS A 63 13.70 2.40 -9.37
N GLN A 64 14.33 1.96 -8.27
CA GLN A 64 15.71 1.45 -8.27
C GLN A 64 15.80 -0.02 -8.72
N GLY A 65 14.70 -0.65 -9.11
CA GLY A 65 14.65 -2.04 -9.54
C GLY A 65 14.56 -3.05 -8.40
N VAL A 66 14.23 -2.59 -7.18
CA VAL A 66 14.07 -3.45 -6.02
C VAL A 66 12.70 -4.13 -6.05
N THR A 67 12.68 -5.45 -5.84
CA THR A 67 11.47 -6.27 -5.80
C THR A 67 10.61 -5.97 -4.56
N ALA A 68 9.30 -6.24 -4.63
CA ALA A 68 8.37 -6.02 -3.52
C ALA A 68 8.75 -6.79 -2.24
N GLU A 69 9.25 -8.02 -2.40
CA GLU A 69 9.70 -8.90 -1.32
C GLU A 69 10.90 -8.30 -0.57
N GLU A 70 11.86 -7.79 -1.32
CA GLU A 70 13.03 -7.08 -0.78
C GLU A 70 12.63 -5.75 -0.12
N ILE A 71 11.61 -5.05 -0.63
CA ILE A 71 11.06 -3.86 0.04
C ILE A 71 10.49 -4.24 1.41
N VAL A 72 9.73 -5.33 1.52
CA VAL A 72 9.21 -5.81 2.81
C VAL A 72 10.34 -6.26 3.73
N TYR A 73 11.39 -6.89 3.19
CA TYR A 73 12.57 -7.26 3.97
C TYR A 73 13.26 -6.04 4.59
N ARG A 74 13.38 -4.93 3.84
CA ARG A 74 13.94 -3.66 4.33
C ARG A 74 13.00 -2.93 5.30
N PHE A 75 11.69 -3.09 5.14
CA PHE A 75 10.67 -2.44 5.94
C PHE A 75 9.69 -3.47 6.52
N PRO A 76 10.10 -4.21 7.58
CA PRO A 76 9.31 -5.33 8.12
C PRO A 76 7.96 -4.92 8.73
N SER A 77 7.70 -3.61 8.88
CA SER A 77 6.38 -3.10 9.24
C SER A 77 5.35 -3.19 8.11
N LEU A 78 5.79 -3.32 6.86
CA LEU A 78 4.94 -3.42 5.68
C LEU A 78 4.43 -4.86 5.50
N LYS A 79 3.19 -4.98 5.03
CA LYS A 79 2.69 -6.27 4.53
C LYS A 79 3.01 -6.38 3.04
N LEU A 80 3.34 -7.59 2.60
CA LEU A 80 3.66 -7.85 1.19
C LEU A 80 2.49 -7.50 0.25
N ALA A 81 1.25 -7.85 0.65
CA ALA A 81 0.05 -7.47 -0.09
C ALA A 81 -0.07 -5.94 -0.27
N ASP A 82 0.22 -5.17 0.79
CA ASP A 82 0.12 -3.72 0.75
C ASP A 82 1.16 -3.11 -0.21
N VAL A 83 2.36 -3.70 -0.26
CA VAL A 83 3.43 -3.26 -1.18
C VAL A 83 3.02 -3.52 -2.63
N TYR A 84 2.52 -4.70 -2.96
CA TYR A 84 2.05 -4.98 -4.32
C TYR A 84 0.87 -4.10 -4.72
N ALA A 85 -0.11 -3.90 -3.82
CA ALA A 85 -1.24 -3.01 -4.08
C ALA A 85 -0.78 -1.56 -4.31
N THR A 86 0.21 -1.10 -3.54
CA THR A 86 0.80 0.24 -3.70
C THR A 86 1.55 0.37 -5.02
N ILE A 87 2.34 -0.63 -5.42
CA ILE A 87 3.05 -0.65 -6.70
C ILE A 87 2.03 -0.66 -7.85
N GLY A 88 1.00 -1.50 -7.77
CA GLY A 88 -0.08 -1.55 -8.76
C GLY A 88 -0.80 -0.20 -8.89
N PHE A 89 -1.10 0.44 -7.76
CA PHE A 89 -1.68 1.79 -7.76
C PHE A 89 -0.75 2.81 -8.45
N TYR A 90 0.55 2.80 -8.13
CA TYR A 90 1.54 3.66 -8.76
C TYR A 90 1.61 3.44 -10.28
N LEU A 91 1.67 2.19 -10.73
CA LEU A 91 1.73 1.87 -12.17
C LEU A 91 0.48 2.34 -12.92
N ASN A 92 -0.70 2.29 -12.29
CA ASN A 92 -1.95 2.76 -12.90
C ASN A 92 -2.09 4.29 -12.87
N HIS A 93 -1.43 4.99 -11.95
CA HIS A 93 -1.59 6.44 -11.72
C HIS A 93 -0.25 7.20 -11.74
N GLN A 94 0.70 6.77 -12.58
CA GLN A 94 2.07 7.29 -12.56
C GLN A 94 2.14 8.82 -12.67
N GLN A 95 1.34 9.43 -13.54
CA GLN A 95 1.39 10.89 -13.75
C GLN A 95 1.01 11.66 -12.49
N GLU A 96 -0.05 11.24 -11.81
CA GLU A 96 -0.56 11.86 -10.59
C GLU A 96 0.44 11.67 -9.44
N VAL A 97 0.92 10.44 -9.24
CA VAL A 97 1.88 10.14 -8.18
C VAL A 97 3.21 10.86 -8.41
N GLU A 98 3.73 10.91 -9.64
CA GLU A 98 4.96 11.65 -9.94
C GLU A 98 4.79 13.17 -9.73
N ALA A 99 3.61 13.73 -10.02
CA ALA A 99 3.32 15.12 -9.73
C ALA A 99 3.34 15.40 -8.22
N TYR A 100 2.70 14.53 -7.43
CA TYR A 100 2.74 14.56 -5.97
C TYR A 100 4.19 14.49 -5.44
N LEU A 101 4.98 13.51 -5.89
CA LEU A 101 6.36 13.31 -5.46
C LEU A 101 7.24 14.53 -5.78
N ARG A 102 7.08 15.13 -6.96
CA ARG A 102 7.81 16.36 -7.33
C ARG A 102 7.46 17.53 -6.41
N GLN A 103 6.19 17.71 -6.09
CA GLN A 103 5.74 18.77 -5.19
C GLN A 103 6.34 18.59 -3.78
N ARG A 104 6.31 17.35 -3.26
CA ARG A 104 6.90 16.99 -1.97
C ARG A 104 8.40 17.25 -1.92
N GLN A 105 9.12 16.86 -2.98
CA GLN A 105 10.56 17.09 -3.07
C GLN A 105 10.90 18.58 -3.03
N LYS A 106 10.14 19.42 -3.75
CA LYS A 106 10.32 20.88 -3.71
C LYS A 106 10.08 21.44 -2.31
N GLN A 107 8.99 21.05 -1.66
CA GLN A 107 8.69 21.48 -0.28
C GLN A 107 9.80 21.08 0.70
N SER A 108 10.29 19.84 0.61
CA SER A 108 11.38 19.37 1.46
C SER A 108 12.67 20.15 1.23
N GLN A 109 12.99 20.51 -0.03
CA GLN A 109 14.17 21.29 -0.36
C GLN A 109 14.07 22.72 0.17
N GLU A 110 12.91 23.37 0.05
CA GLU A 110 12.70 24.71 0.57
C GLU A 110 12.76 24.75 2.10
N ILE A 111 12.12 23.81 2.78
CA ILE A 111 12.21 23.66 4.24
C ILE A 111 13.67 23.44 4.66
N ARG A 112 14.41 22.60 3.93
CA ARG A 112 15.82 22.34 4.20
C ARG A 112 16.66 23.61 4.09
N LYS A 113 16.52 24.39 3.01
CA LYS A 113 17.24 25.67 2.83
C LYS A 113 16.91 26.66 3.94
N VAL A 114 15.65 26.76 4.33
CA VAL A 114 15.21 27.66 5.42
C VAL A 114 15.78 27.21 6.76
N ASN A 115 15.83 25.91 7.03
CA ASN A 115 16.41 25.39 8.26
C ASN A 115 17.94 25.59 8.28
N GLU A 116 18.63 25.32 7.17
CA GLU A 116 20.08 25.52 7.05
C GLU A 116 20.48 27.00 7.17
N SER A 117 19.65 27.93 6.69
CA SER A 117 19.91 29.38 6.85
C SER A 117 19.61 29.89 8.26
N ARG A 118 18.64 29.29 8.96
CA ARG A 118 18.27 29.66 10.34
C ARG A 118 19.17 29.04 11.41
N PHE A 119 19.68 27.83 11.16
CA PHE A 119 20.49 27.08 12.10
C PHE A 119 21.90 26.92 11.53
N ASP A 120 22.84 27.72 12.03
CA ASP A 120 24.26 27.59 11.67
C ASP A 120 24.80 26.22 12.13
N SER A 121 25.05 25.35 11.15
CA SER A 121 25.61 24.01 11.37
C SER A 121 27.12 24.04 11.68
N GLN A 122 27.82 25.13 11.38
CA GLN A 122 29.27 25.26 11.56
C GLN A 122 29.62 25.22 13.06
N GLY A 123 28.96 26.06 13.87
CA GLY A 123 29.22 26.11 15.32
C GLY A 123 28.76 24.87 16.11
N LEU A 124 27.78 24.12 15.58
CA LEU A 124 27.26 22.93 16.27
C LEU A 124 28.24 21.75 16.18
N ARG A 125 28.86 21.54 15.01
CA ARG A 125 29.83 20.45 14.83
C ARG A 125 31.04 20.63 15.75
N ASP A 126 31.57 21.85 15.82
CA ASP A 126 32.71 22.17 16.67
C ASP A 126 32.38 21.96 18.16
N ARG A 127 31.18 22.37 18.59
CA ARG A 127 30.68 22.09 19.95
C ARG A 127 30.57 20.59 20.24
N LEU A 128 30.08 19.79 19.30
CA LEU A 128 29.95 18.35 19.49
C LEU A 128 31.31 17.64 19.50
N LEU A 129 32.27 18.09 18.68
CA LEU A 129 33.64 17.57 18.66
C LEU A 129 34.38 17.90 19.95
N ALA A 130 34.31 19.14 20.44
CA ALA A 130 34.87 19.53 21.73
C ALA A 130 34.33 18.65 22.87
N ARG A 131 33.01 18.42 22.89
CA ARG A 131 32.37 17.56 23.90
C ARG A 131 32.76 16.07 23.79
N ARG A 132 33.11 15.58 22.58
CA ARG A 132 33.63 14.22 22.39
C ARG A 132 35.05 14.08 22.95
N VAL A 133 35.92 15.07 22.71
CA VAL A 133 37.30 15.09 23.23
C VAL A 133 37.30 15.08 24.75
N GLU A 134 36.50 15.93 25.39
CA GLU A 134 36.35 15.99 26.86
C GLU A 134 35.88 14.67 27.49
N ARG A 135 35.07 13.89 26.78
CA ARG A 135 34.60 12.57 27.25
C ARG A 135 35.61 11.45 27.03
N SER A 136 36.55 11.62 26.11
CA SER A 136 37.60 10.62 25.83
C SER A 136 38.88 10.81 26.64
N SER A 137 39.09 12.01 27.20
CA SER A 137 40.24 12.34 28.05
C SER A 137 39.98 12.14 29.55
N LYS A 138 38.88 11.47 29.90
CA LYS A 138 38.45 11.18 31.27
C LYS A 138 38.16 9.69 31.39
#